data_AF-A0A2M9PFJ0-F1
#
_entry.id   AF-A0A2M9PFJ0-F1
#
_cell.length_a   1.000
_cell.length_b   1.000
_cell.length_c   1.000
_cell.angle_alpha   90.00
_cell.angle_beta   90.00
_cell.angle_gamma   90.00
#
_symmetry.space_group_name_H-M   'P 1'
#
loop_
_entity.id
_entity.type
_entity.pdbx_description
1 polymer ?
#
loop_
_entity_poly.entity_id
_entity_poly.type
_entity_poly.pdbx_seq_one_letter_code
_entity_poly.pdbx_strand_id
1 'polypeptide(L)'
;MLTAYLDAFATRYQPYKGGAWCYEDGCIYRGLALLHETTGDRRWLDHLKRLADAQVSPEGALKGYEITEFNIDNILSGRALIALHARTGDPRYLEAAGLLGRQLDAHPRTRSGVYWHKSVYPAQVWLDGLYMGLPFQVELGQALREPERVTDALRQFETALRLTWREKTGLYVHGVDEGRLQAWADTETVQRRVQGEGCAGGDPRRGDGRRAG
;
A
#
# COMPACT_ATOMS: atom_id res chain seq x y z
N MET A 1 -34.07 5.58 3.04
CA MET A 1 -33.82 4.94 1.74
C MET A 1 -32.38 4.45 1.59
N LEU A 2 -31.35 5.25 1.91
CA LEU A 2 -29.93 4.82 1.79
C LEU A 2 -29.53 3.69 2.75
N THR A 3 -29.83 3.80 4.05
CA THR A 3 -29.53 2.75 5.05
C THR A 3 -30.10 1.40 4.66
N ALA A 4 -31.38 1.35 4.27
CA ALA A 4 -32.04 0.11 3.82
C ALA A 4 -31.38 -0.47 2.57
N TYR A 5 -30.92 0.36 1.64
CA TYR A 5 -30.19 -0.08 0.46
C TYR A 5 -28.84 -0.72 0.84
N LEU A 6 -28.06 -0.06 1.70
CA LEU A 6 -26.76 -0.57 2.16
C LEU A 6 -26.89 -1.88 2.94
N ASP A 7 -27.91 -1.98 3.79
CA ASP A 7 -28.24 -3.18 4.56
C ASP A 7 -28.62 -4.34 3.63
N ALA A 8 -29.50 -4.08 2.65
CA ALA A 8 -29.87 -5.07 1.65
C ALA A 8 -28.72 -5.45 0.71
N PHE A 9 -27.79 -4.53 0.43
CA PHE A 9 -26.56 -4.84 -0.31
C PHE A 9 -25.66 -5.75 0.50
N ALA A 10 -25.32 -5.37 1.74
CA ALA A 10 -24.43 -6.14 2.60
C ALA A 10 -25.00 -7.53 2.94
N THR A 11 -26.32 -7.64 3.09
CA THR A 11 -27.01 -8.93 3.29
C THR A 11 -26.84 -9.87 2.10
N ARG A 12 -26.94 -9.36 0.86
CA ARG A 12 -26.84 -10.18 -0.36
C ARG A 12 -25.41 -10.36 -0.86
N TYR A 13 -24.47 -9.55 -0.37
CA TYR A 13 -23.08 -9.62 -0.79
C TYR A 13 -22.49 -10.98 -0.49
N GLN A 14 -21.82 -11.54 -1.49
CA GLN A 14 -21.03 -12.76 -1.37
C GLN A 14 -19.57 -12.40 -1.62
N PRO A 15 -18.64 -12.95 -0.82
CA PRO A 15 -17.21 -12.76 -1.02
C PRO A 15 -16.79 -12.99 -2.49
N TYR A 16 -15.98 -12.09 -3.01
CA TYR A 16 -15.50 -12.13 -4.38
C TYR A 16 -14.55 -13.32 -4.61
N LYS A 17 -14.24 -13.65 -5.88
CA LYS A 17 -13.34 -14.76 -6.25
C LYS A 17 -13.67 -16.11 -5.57
N GLY A 18 -14.96 -16.43 -5.42
CA GLY A 18 -15.38 -17.68 -4.74
C GLY A 18 -15.05 -17.70 -3.23
N GLY A 19 -14.85 -16.53 -2.65
CA GLY A 19 -14.48 -16.31 -1.26
C GLY A 19 -13.01 -16.48 -0.93
N ALA A 20 -12.12 -16.47 -1.91
CA ALA A 20 -10.71 -16.25 -1.65
C ALA A 20 -10.47 -14.83 -1.11
N TRP A 21 -9.55 -14.70 -0.16
CA TRP A 21 -9.17 -13.44 0.44
C TRP A 21 -8.67 -12.47 -0.62
N CYS A 22 -9.31 -11.30 -0.73
CA CYS A 22 -8.99 -10.34 -1.76
C CYS A 22 -9.39 -8.91 -1.36
N TYR A 23 -8.81 -7.91 -2.05
CA TYR A 23 -8.98 -6.49 -1.73
C TYR A 23 -10.37 -5.96 -2.05
N GLU A 24 -11.06 -6.55 -3.03
CA GLU A 24 -12.40 -6.14 -3.43
C GLU A 24 -13.38 -6.28 -2.26
N ASP A 25 -13.29 -7.41 -1.54
CA ASP A 25 -14.01 -7.64 -0.29
C ASP A 25 -13.57 -6.63 0.79
N GLY A 26 -12.26 -6.37 0.89
CA GLY A 26 -11.67 -5.42 1.84
C GLY A 26 -12.22 -4.00 1.73
N CYS A 27 -12.50 -3.52 0.52
CA CYS A 27 -13.17 -2.24 0.29
C CYS A 27 -14.56 -2.21 0.93
N ILE A 28 -15.35 -3.29 0.75
CA ILE A 28 -16.68 -3.43 1.37
C ILE A 28 -16.54 -3.49 2.89
N TYR A 29 -15.57 -4.24 3.39
CA TYR A 29 -15.33 -4.40 4.83
C TYR A 29 -14.96 -3.07 5.48
N ARG A 30 -14.14 -2.25 4.81
CA ARG A 30 -13.81 -0.91 5.29
C ARG A 30 -15.06 -0.03 5.36
N GLY A 31 -15.94 -0.10 4.37
CA GLY A 31 -17.21 0.61 4.37
C GLY A 31 -18.09 0.22 5.56
N LEU A 32 -18.22 -1.08 5.84
CA LEU A 32 -19.00 -1.59 6.98
C LEU A 32 -18.39 -1.16 8.33
N ALA A 33 -17.07 -1.22 8.47
CA ALA A 33 -16.39 -0.76 9.68
C ALA A 33 -16.63 0.74 9.94
N LEU A 34 -16.53 1.57 8.89
CA LEU A 34 -16.78 3.02 8.97
C LEU A 34 -18.24 3.36 9.25
N LEU A 35 -19.19 2.62 8.66
CA LEU A 35 -20.61 2.77 8.95
C LEU A 35 -20.90 2.46 10.42
N HIS A 36 -20.33 1.39 10.96
CA HIS A 36 -20.45 1.08 12.38
C HIS A 36 -19.86 2.18 13.26
N GLU A 37 -18.64 2.64 12.96
CA GLU A 37 -17.95 3.69 13.72
C GLU A 37 -18.72 5.02 13.73
N THR A 38 -19.28 5.40 12.57
CA THR A 38 -19.98 6.68 12.42
C THR A 38 -21.38 6.66 13.03
N THR A 39 -22.07 5.51 12.99
CA THR A 39 -23.50 5.42 13.38
C THR A 39 -23.73 4.76 14.73
N GLY A 40 -22.79 3.94 15.21
CA GLY A 40 -22.97 3.05 16.35
C GLY A 40 -23.93 1.87 16.09
N ASP A 41 -24.54 1.78 14.90
CA ASP A 41 -25.47 0.69 14.59
C ASP A 41 -24.70 -0.63 14.44
N ARG A 42 -25.04 -1.58 15.29
CA ARG A 42 -24.37 -2.88 15.38
C ARG A 42 -24.55 -3.74 14.13
N ARG A 43 -25.59 -3.52 13.31
CA ARG A 43 -25.83 -4.31 12.09
C ARG A 43 -24.63 -4.30 11.15
N TRP A 44 -23.91 -3.18 11.08
CA TRP A 44 -22.76 -3.03 10.20
C TRP A 44 -21.56 -3.85 10.69
N LEU A 45 -21.36 -3.91 12.00
CA LEU A 45 -20.36 -4.79 12.61
C LEU A 45 -20.75 -6.26 12.42
N ASP A 46 -22.02 -6.61 12.57
CA ASP A 46 -22.50 -7.98 12.39
C ASP A 46 -22.32 -8.45 10.92
N HIS A 47 -22.59 -7.57 9.95
CA HIS A 47 -22.28 -7.83 8.54
C HIS A 47 -20.78 -7.99 8.26
N LEU A 48 -19.96 -7.08 8.79
CA LEU A 48 -18.51 -7.15 8.66
C LEU A 48 -17.98 -8.49 9.20
N LYS A 49 -18.41 -8.84 10.42
CA LYS A 49 -18.01 -10.07 11.09
C LYS A 49 -18.42 -11.30 10.30
N ARG A 50 -19.68 -11.38 9.86
CA ARG A 50 -20.20 -12.51 9.05
C ARG A 50 -19.38 -12.73 7.78
N LEU A 51 -19.02 -11.66 7.08
CA LEU A 51 -18.29 -11.75 5.82
C LEU A 51 -16.82 -12.11 6.06
N ALA A 52 -16.16 -11.49 7.04
CA ALA A 52 -14.77 -11.78 7.39
C ALA A 52 -14.59 -13.20 7.96
N ASP A 53 -15.50 -13.66 8.82
CA ASP A 53 -15.46 -15.02 9.39
C ASP A 53 -15.51 -16.11 8.32
N ALA A 54 -16.14 -15.85 7.16
CA ALA A 54 -16.18 -16.81 6.05
C ALA A 54 -14.80 -17.01 5.37
N GLN A 55 -13.82 -16.14 5.66
CA GLN A 55 -12.49 -16.15 5.07
C GLN A 55 -11.36 -16.36 6.10
N VAL A 56 -11.67 -16.36 7.40
CA VAL A 56 -10.69 -16.47 8.49
C VAL A 56 -10.91 -17.77 9.25
N SER A 57 -9.89 -18.64 9.30
CA SER A 57 -9.96 -19.89 10.05
C SER A 57 -9.88 -19.67 11.57
N PRO A 58 -10.26 -20.66 12.40
CA PRO A 58 -10.06 -20.58 13.86
C PRO A 58 -8.61 -20.31 14.28
N GLU A 59 -7.63 -20.74 13.48
CA GLU A 59 -6.19 -20.57 13.69
C GLU A 59 -5.64 -19.26 13.10
N GLY A 60 -6.49 -18.44 12.48
CA GLY A 60 -6.08 -17.17 11.85
C GLY A 60 -5.53 -17.33 10.43
N ALA A 61 -5.69 -18.49 9.79
CA ALA A 61 -5.36 -18.65 8.36
C ALA A 61 -6.38 -17.93 7.48
N LEU A 62 -5.93 -17.41 6.33
CA LEU A 62 -6.76 -16.68 5.38
C LEU A 62 -7.07 -17.56 4.16
N LYS A 63 -8.35 -17.69 3.83
CA LYS A 63 -8.81 -18.56 2.75
C LYS A 63 -8.23 -18.14 1.40
N GLY A 64 -7.48 -19.04 0.75
CA GLY A 64 -6.92 -18.81 -0.59
C GLY A 64 -5.85 -17.72 -0.65
N TYR A 65 -5.23 -17.40 0.49
CA TYR A 65 -4.13 -16.45 0.58
C TYR A 65 -2.79 -17.18 0.68
N GLU A 66 -1.84 -16.78 -0.15
CA GLU A 66 -0.48 -17.34 -0.18
C GLU A 66 0.55 -16.22 -0.05
N ILE A 67 1.34 -16.24 1.03
CA ILE A 67 2.33 -15.19 1.32
C ILE A 67 3.40 -15.07 0.22
N THR A 68 3.72 -16.17 -0.46
CA THR A 68 4.76 -16.23 -1.50
C THR A 68 4.39 -15.49 -2.78
N GLU A 69 3.10 -15.17 -2.98
CA GLU A 69 2.68 -14.33 -4.09
C GLU A 69 3.17 -12.89 -3.95
N PHE A 70 3.49 -12.47 -2.70
CA PHE A 70 3.80 -11.08 -2.34
C PHE A 70 2.88 -10.10 -3.05
N ASN A 71 1.58 -10.39 -3.05
CA ASN A 71 0.58 -9.61 -3.74
C ASN A 71 0.09 -8.51 -2.80
N ILE A 72 0.43 -7.25 -3.08
CA ILE A 72 0.08 -6.13 -2.19
C ILE A 72 -1.43 -5.92 -2.09
N ASP A 73 -2.20 -6.35 -3.10
CA ASP A 73 -3.66 -6.19 -3.11
C ASP A 73 -4.30 -6.90 -1.91
N ASN A 74 -3.82 -8.12 -1.61
CA ASN A 74 -4.37 -8.95 -0.54
C ASN A 74 -4.21 -8.32 0.86
N ILE A 75 -3.40 -7.26 1.00
CA ILE A 75 -3.13 -6.62 2.28
C ILE A 75 -4.29 -5.72 2.74
N LEU A 76 -5.03 -5.09 1.82
CA LEU A 76 -6.05 -4.08 2.16
C LEU A 76 -7.10 -4.62 3.15
N SER A 77 -7.55 -5.85 2.91
CA SER A 77 -8.60 -6.51 3.69
C SER A 77 -8.19 -6.74 5.14
N GLY A 78 -6.88 -6.73 5.45
CA GLY A 78 -6.36 -6.87 6.80
C GLY A 78 -6.82 -5.76 7.75
N ARG A 79 -7.21 -4.59 7.22
CA ARG A 79 -7.76 -3.48 8.00
C ARG A 79 -9.06 -3.88 8.70
N ALA A 80 -9.85 -4.74 8.07
CA ALA A 80 -11.06 -5.31 8.65
C ALA A 80 -10.75 -6.14 9.91
N LEU A 81 -9.65 -6.90 9.88
CA LEU A 81 -9.22 -7.75 10.98
C LEU A 81 -8.81 -6.92 12.20
N ILE A 82 -8.04 -5.84 11.98
CA ILE A 82 -7.67 -4.89 13.05
C ILE A 82 -8.93 -4.27 13.65
N ALA A 83 -9.87 -3.83 12.80
CA ALA A 83 -11.13 -3.25 13.24
C ALA A 83 -11.99 -4.23 14.06
N LEU A 84 -12.07 -5.50 13.63
CA LEU A 84 -12.80 -6.56 14.31
C LEU A 84 -12.14 -6.94 15.64
N HIS A 85 -10.82 -7.07 15.68
CA HIS A 85 -10.08 -7.32 16.92
C HIS A 85 -10.38 -6.25 17.97
N ALA A 86 -10.26 -4.97 17.60
CA ALA A 86 -10.50 -3.85 18.51
C ALA A 86 -11.92 -3.82 19.09
N ARG A 87 -12.92 -4.33 18.34
CA ARG A 87 -14.34 -4.27 18.72
C ARG A 87 -14.84 -5.52 19.43
N THR A 88 -14.21 -6.67 19.17
CA THR A 88 -14.67 -7.97 19.68
C THR A 88 -13.72 -8.56 20.74
N GLY A 89 -12.46 -8.14 20.76
CA GLY A 89 -11.40 -8.75 21.57
C GLY A 89 -10.97 -10.13 21.09
N ASP A 90 -11.50 -10.63 19.97
CA ASP A 90 -11.16 -11.95 19.45
C ASP A 90 -9.71 -11.94 18.90
N PRO A 91 -8.79 -12.73 19.47
CA PRO A 91 -7.37 -12.70 19.11
C PRO A 91 -7.12 -13.25 17.71
N ARG A 92 -8.02 -14.07 17.15
CA ARG A 92 -7.85 -14.69 15.83
C ARG A 92 -7.68 -13.66 14.71
N TYR A 93 -8.38 -12.52 14.82
CA TYR A 93 -8.24 -11.46 13.83
C TYR A 93 -6.87 -10.78 13.89
N LEU A 94 -6.31 -10.59 15.08
CA LEU A 94 -4.97 -9.99 15.19
C LEU A 94 -3.90 -10.96 14.70
N GLU A 95 -4.05 -12.28 14.94
CA GLU A 95 -3.15 -13.28 14.36
C GLU A 95 -3.21 -13.29 12.82
N ALA A 96 -4.42 -13.27 12.26
CA ALA A 96 -4.62 -13.18 10.82
C ALA A 96 -4.07 -11.87 10.22
N ALA A 97 -4.20 -10.74 10.92
CA ALA A 97 -3.55 -9.49 10.54
C ALA A 97 -2.02 -9.60 10.63
N GLY A 98 -1.51 -10.30 11.65
CA GLY A 98 -0.09 -10.60 11.80
C GLY A 98 0.49 -11.37 10.61
N LEU A 99 -0.27 -12.30 10.03
CA LEU A 99 0.12 -13.00 8.80
C LEU A 99 0.36 -12.04 7.62
N LEU A 100 -0.51 -11.05 7.46
CA LEU A 100 -0.36 -10.00 6.43
C LEU A 100 0.81 -9.06 6.76
N GLY A 101 1.03 -8.75 8.04
CA GLY A 101 2.19 -8.00 8.51
C GLY A 101 3.51 -8.71 8.17
N ARG A 102 3.57 -10.03 8.39
CA ARG A 102 4.73 -10.86 8.02
C ARG A 102 5.02 -10.84 6.51
N GLN A 103 3.98 -10.74 5.66
CA GLN A 103 4.20 -10.51 4.23
C GLN A 103 4.94 -9.20 4.02
N LEU A 104 4.45 -8.09 4.59
CA LEU A 104 5.05 -6.77 4.44
C LEU A 104 6.50 -6.71 4.92
N ASP A 105 6.83 -7.41 6.01
CA ASP A 105 8.20 -7.50 6.52
C ASP A 105 9.17 -8.16 5.53
N ALA A 106 8.69 -9.14 4.77
CA ALA A 106 9.46 -9.86 3.75
C ALA A 106 9.20 -9.38 2.31
N HIS A 107 8.32 -8.39 2.11
CA HIS A 107 7.81 -8.02 0.80
C HIS A 107 8.92 -7.36 -0.04
N PRO A 108 9.17 -7.81 -1.28
CA PRO A 108 10.18 -7.22 -2.14
C PRO A 108 9.99 -5.73 -2.36
N ARG A 109 11.08 -4.97 -2.41
CA ARG A 109 11.07 -3.52 -2.56
C ARG A 109 11.87 -3.06 -3.76
N THR A 110 11.47 -1.94 -4.33
CA THR A 110 12.24 -1.25 -5.38
C THR A 110 13.54 -0.69 -4.80
N ARG A 111 14.41 -0.15 -5.65
CA ARG A 111 15.67 0.46 -5.20
C ARG A 111 15.41 1.70 -4.34
N SER A 112 14.27 2.36 -4.57
CA SER A 112 13.80 3.48 -3.75
C SER A 112 13.08 3.05 -2.46
N GLY A 113 12.98 1.75 -2.18
CA GLY A 113 12.45 1.23 -0.91
C GLY A 113 10.92 1.12 -0.84
N VAL A 114 10.21 1.25 -1.96
CA VAL A 114 8.75 1.08 -2.05
C VAL A 114 8.42 -0.38 -2.37
N TYR A 115 7.36 -0.95 -1.80
CA TYR A 115 6.93 -2.30 -2.15
C TYR A 115 6.72 -2.48 -3.66
N TRP A 116 7.16 -3.64 -4.15
CA TRP A 116 6.70 -4.12 -5.45
C TRP A 116 5.20 -4.36 -5.38
N HIS A 117 4.51 -4.10 -6.48
CA HIS A 117 3.08 -4.33 -6.54
C HIS A 117 2.74 -5.82 -6.33
N LYS A 118 3.46 -6.71 -7.02
CA LYS A 118 3.37 -8.17 -6.86
C LYS A 118 4.70 -8.84 -7.20
N SER A 119 4.93 -10.08 -6.77
CA SER A 119 6.08 -10.88 -7.24
C SER A 119 6.17 -10.98 -8.77
N VAL A 120 5.03 -11.09 -9.44
CA VAL A 120 4.94 -11.13 -10.91
C VAL A 120 5.16 -9.77 -11.59
N TYR A 121 5.24 -8.69 -10.80
CA TYR A 121 5.49 -7.32 -11.25
C TYR A 121 6.76 -6.76 -10.58
N PRO A 122 7.94 -7.33 -10.90
CA PRO A 122 9.18 -6.97 -10.23
C PRO A 122 9.55 -5.51 -10.47
N ALA A 123 10.02 -4.85 -9.42
CA ALA A 123 10.44 -3.44 -9.41
C ALA A 123 9.37 -2.41 -9.82
N GLN A 124 8.10 -2.81 -9.85
CA GLN A 124 6.99 -1.92 -10.22
C GLN A 124 6.28 -1.37 -9.00
N VAL A 125 6.09 -0.05 -8.97
CA VAL A 125 5.23 0.68 -8.04
C VAL A 125 3.96 1.08 -8.77
N TRP A 126 2.81 0.74 -8.21
CA TRP A 126 1.49 1.12 -8.71
C TRP A 126 0.79 1.97 -7.66
N LEU A 127 0.09 3.03 -8.08
CA LEU A 127 -0.62 3.92 -7.17
C LEU A 127 -1.67 3.17 -6.32
N ASP A 128 -2.33 2.17 -6.90
CA ASP A 128 -3.28 1.31 -6.20
C ASP A 128 -2.63 0.66 -4.98
N GLY A 129 -1.40 0.13 -5.15
CA GLY A 129 -0.65 -0.54 -4.09
C GLY A 129 -0.37 0.33 -2.87
N LEU A 130 -0.36 1.66 -3.03
CA LEU A 130 -0.25 2.58 -1.89
C LEU A 130 -1.47 2.47 -0.98
N TYR A 131 -2.67 2.41 -1.56
CA TYR A 131 -3.89 2.23 -0.77
C TYR A 131 -4.02 0.80 -0.23
N MET A 132 -3.56 -0.20 -1.00
CA MET A 132 -3.70 -1.59 -0.59
C MET A 132 -2.81 -1.94 0.61
N GLY A 133 -1.56 -1.46 0.63
CA GLY A 133 -0.59 -1.84 1.67
C GLY A 133 -0.45 -0.84 2.82
N LEU A 134 -0.27 0.45 2.50
CA LEU A 134 0.27 1.41 3.48
C LEU A 134 -0.71 1.79 4.60
N PRO A 135 -2.02 2.01 4.35
CA PRO A 135 -2.99 2.22 5.41
C PRO A 135 -3.08 1.05 6.39
N PHE A 136 -3.03 -0.19 5.89
CA PHE A 136 -2.97 -1.38 6.74
C PHE A 136 -1.71 -1.39 7.59
N GLN A 137 -0.55 -1.12 6.98
CA GLN A 137 0.73 -1.08 7.68
C GLN A 137 0.71 -0.07 8.84
N VAL A 138 0.11 1.11 8.63
CA VAL A 138 -0.06 2.13 9.68
C VAL A 138 -0.98 1.61 10.78
N GLU A 139 -2.16 1.09 10.45
CA GLU A 139 -3.12 0.58 11.43
C GLU A 139 -2.54 -0.59 12.25
N LEU A 140 -1.78 -1.48 11.62
CA LEU A 140 -1.11 -2.60 12.29
C LEU A 140 -0.03 -2.08 13.24
N GLY A 141 0.80 -1.14 12.78
CA GLY A 141 1.84 -0.54 13.60
C GLY A 141 1.27 0.16 14.84
N GLN A 142 0.12 0.82 14.70
CA GLN A 142 -0.59 1.41 15.84
C GLN A 142 -1.13 0.36 16.80
N ALA A 143 -1.75 -0.71 16.29
CA ALA A 143 -2.30 -1.80 17.10
C ALA A 143 -1.21 -2.54 17.91
N LEU A 144 -0.03 -2.73 17.30
CA LEU A 144 1.11 -3.42 17.92
C LEU A 144 2.07 -2.48 18.68
N ARG A 145 1.86 -1.16 18.61
CA ARG A 145 2.75 -0.12 19.17
C ARG A 145 4.17 -0.15 18.57
N GLU A 146 4.24 -0.30 17.25
CA GLU A 146 5.44 -0.36 16.41
C GLU A 146 5.56 0.94 15.57
N PRO A 147 6.10 2.04 16.13
CA PRO A 147 6.17 3.34 15.44
C PRO A 147 7.06 3.34 14.19
N GLU A 148 8.04 2.46 14.12
CA GLU A 148 8.90 2.25 12.96
C GLU A 148 8.10 1.76 11.74
N ARG A 149 7.09 0.91 11.95
CA ARG A 149 6.21 0.41 10.90
C ARG A 149 5.38 1.54 10.29
N VAL A 150 4.89 2.46 11.13
CA VAL A 150 4.20 3.68 10.69
C VAL A 150 5.14 4.60 9.91
N THR A 151 6.35 4.82 10.44
CA THR A 151 7.36 5.69 9.82
C THR A 151 7.76 5.17 8.43
N ASP A 152 7.95 3.85 8.29
CA ASP A 152 8.25 3.23 7.01
C ASP A 152 7.12 3.42 6.00
N ALA A 153 5.86 3.22 6.41
CA ALA A 153 4.71 3.41 5.52
C ALA A 153 4.63 4.85 4.97
N LEU A 154 4.87 5.86 5.82
CA LEU A 154 4.88 7.26 5.41
C LEU A 154 6.03 7.57 4.44
N ARG A 155 7.23 7.04 4.68
CA ARG A 155 8.39 7.19 3.78
C ARG A 155 8.12 6.55 2.41
N GLN A 156 7.51 5.38 2.39
CA GLN A 156 7.11 4.72 1.16
C GLN A 156 6.08 5.54 0.38
N PHE A 157 5.06 6.06 1.07
CA PHE A 157 4.03 6.91 0.45
C PHE A 157 4.64 8.16 -0.21
N GLU A 158 5.46 8.90 0.53
CA GLU A 158 6.13 10.11 0.04
C GLU A 158 7.04 9.80 -1.16
N THR A 159 7.77 8.70 -1.10
CA THR A 159 8.66 8.27 -2.19
C THR A 159 7.88 7.88 -3.43
N ALA A 160 6.80 7.10 -3.29
CA ALA A 160 5.95 6.72 -4.40
C ALA A 160 5.29 7.92 -5.08
N LEU A 161 4.81 8.90 -4.30
CA LEU A 161 4.25 10.13 -4.85
C LEU A 161 5.30 10.91 -5.66
N ARG A 162 6.55 11.02 -5.18
CA ARG A 162 7.63 11.64 -5.96
C ARG A 162 7.91 10.90 -7.27
N LEU A 163 7.99 9.57 -7.24
CA LEU A 163 8.28 8.74 -8.42
C LEU A 163 7.19 8.88 -9.50
N THR A 164 5.94 8.96 -9.06
CA THR A 164 4.77 8.97 -9.96
C THR A 164 4.40 10.38 -10.43
N TRP A 165 4.87 11.45 -9.77
CA TRP A 165 4.53 12.82 -10.12
C TRP A 165 4.98 13.23 -11.53
N ARG A 166 4.14 13.99 -12.25
CA ARG A 166 4.47 14.63 -13.52
C ARG A 166 4.10 16.11 -13.48
N GLU A 167 5.13 16.95 -13.47
CA GLU A 167 4.97 18.41 -13.41
C GLU A 167 4.16 18.96 -14.59
N LYS A 168 4.40 18.44 -15.80
CA LYS A 168 3.71 18.89 -17.02
C LYS A 168 2.19 18.76 -16.95
N THR A 169 1.69 17.71 -16.29
CA THR A 169 0.25 17.44 -16.18
C THR A 169 -0.32 17.81 -14.81
N GLY A 170 0.53 17.98 -13.79
CA GLY A 170 0.09 18.15 -12.40
C GLY A 170 -0.57 16.89 -11.83
N LEU A 171 -0.30 15.71 -12.40
CA LEU A 171 -0.92 14.44 -12.04
C LEU A 171 0.14 13.37 -11.76
N TYR A 172 -0.28 12.30 -11.08
CA TYR A 172 0.54 11.11 -10.86
C TYR A 172 0.29 10.08 -11.97
N VAL A 173 1.34 9.49 -12.52
CA VAL A 173 1.21 8.33 -13.42
C VAL A 173 0.76 7.11 -12.64
N HIS A 174 0.02 6.23 -13.29
CA HIS A 174 -0.57 5.04 -12.66
C HIS A 174 0.48 4.09 -12.07
N GLY A 175 1.60 3.89 -12.79
CA GLY A 175 2.69 3.04 -12.33
C GLY A 175 4.06 3.51 -12.81
N VAL A 176 5.09 3.06 -12.10
CA VAL A 176 6.50 3.25 -12.41
C VAL A 176 7.19 1.90 -12.33
N ASP A 177 7.97 1.56 -13.35
CA ASP A 177 8.85 0.39 -13.36
C ASP A 177 10.31 0.85 -13.21
N GLU A 178 10.85 0.76 -11.99
CA GLU A 178 12.26 1.11 -11.74
C GLU A 178 13.25 0.12 -12.38
N GLY A 179 12.78 -1.09 -12.69
CA GLY A 179 13.57 -2.11 -13.39
C GLY A 179 13.66 -1.86 -14.89
N ARG A 180 12.77 -1.00 -15.44
CA ARG A 180 12.64 -0.74 -16.89
C ARG A 180 12.49 -2.02 -17.71
N LEU A 181 11.76 -2.98 -17.16
CA LEU A 181 11.51 -4.29 -17.76
C LEU A 181 10.28 -4.26 -18.67
N GLN A 182 9.35 -3.34 -18.43
CA GLN A 182 8.07 -3.27 -19.14
C GLN A 182 8.12 -2.31 -20.34
N ALA A 183 7.41 -2.66 -21.42
CA ALA A 183 7.33 -1.85 -22.62
C ALA A 183 6.59 -0.51 -22.42
N TRP A 184 5.70 -0.42 -21.41
CA TRP A 184 5.01 0.81 -21.05
C TRP A 184 5.86 1.75 -20.18
N ALA A 185 7.00 1.28 -19.67
CA ALA A 185 7.85 2.08 -18.79
C ALA A 185 8.53 3.19 -19.59
N ASP A 186 8.23 4.45 -19.25
CA ASP A 186 8.86 5.62 -19.84
C ASP A 186 10.38 5.58 -19.67
N THR A 187 11.13 5.64 -20.77
CA THR A 187 12.60 5.65 -20.76
C THR A 187 13.21 6.92 -20.14
N GLU A 188 12.44 8.00 -20.03
CA GLU A 188 12.89 9.32 -19.57
C GLU A 188 12.85 9.52 -18.04
N THR A 189 12.24 8.60 -17.28
CA THR A 189 11.90 8.81 -15.85
C THR A 189 13.06 8.80 -14.86
N VAL A 190 14.31 8.64 -15.30
CA VAL A 190 15.42 9.01 -14.44
C VAL A 190 15.55 10.53 -14.51
N GLN A 191 14.88 11.20 -13.57
CA GLN A 191 15.36 12.48 -13.07
C GLN A 191 16.89 12.43 -13.06
N ARG A 192 17.52 13.32 -13.84
CA ARG A 192 18.96 13.59 -13.86
C ARG A 192 19.55 13.24 -12.50
N ARG A 193 20.32 12.14 -12.43
CA ARG A 193 21.35 12.04 -11.41
C ARG A 193 22.14 13.33 -11.50
N VAL A 194 22.16 14.10 -10.43
CA VAL A 194 23.19 15.12 -10.22
C VAL A 194 24.52 14.37 -10.08
N GLN A 195 25.16 14.13 -11.21
CA GLN A 195 26.60 14.01 -11.40
C GLN A 195 26.87 15.10 -12.44
N GLY A 196 27.64 16.16 -12.23
CA GLY A 196 28.80 16.35 -11.37
C GLY A 196 29.78 17.13 -12.22
N GLU A 197 29.75 18.45 -12.14
CA GLU A 197 30.80 19.37 -12.60
C GLU A 197 30.76 20.49 -11.56
N GLY A 198 31.81 20.87 -10.86
CA GLY A 198 33.24 20.65 -10.96
C GLY A 198 33.79 21.72 -10.03
N CYS A 199 34.83 21.41 -9.27
CA CYS A 199 35.47 22.35 -8.35
C CYS A 199 35.75 23.70 -9.05
N ALA A 200 35.02 24.75 -8.67
CA ALA A 200 35.38 26.12 -9.00
C ALA A 200 36.43 26.61 -8.00
N GLY A 201 37.65 26.08 -8.14
CA GLY A 201 38.85 26.74 -7.64
C GLY A 201 39.28 27.79 -8.67
N GLY A 202 38.73 28.99 -8.57
CA GLY A 202 39.18 30.15 -9.34
C GLY A 202 40.21 30.93 -8.56
N ASP A 203 41.50 30.72 -8.83
CA ASP A 203 42.58 31.64 -8.48
C ASP A 203 42.84 32.56 -9.69
N PRO A 204 42.51 33.87 -9.63
CA PRO A 204 42.74 34.79 -10.72
C PRO A 204 44.06 35.51 -10.47
N ARG A 205 45.19 34.96 -10.98
CA ARG A 205 46.39 35.74 -11.35
C ARG A 205 47.51 34.85 -11.90
N ARG A 206 47.59 34.78 -13.23
CA ARG A 206 48.75 34.46 -14.11
C ARG A 206 48.11 34.08 -15.45
N GLY A 207 48.27 34.76 -16.56
CA GLY A 207 49.22 35.76 -17.00
C GLY A 207 49.08 35.70 -18.51
N ASP A 208 48.68 36.79 -19.15
CA ASP A 208 48.74 36.88 -20.61
C ASP A 208 49.71 37.99 -20.96
N GLY A 209 50.75 37.57 -21.66
CA GLY A 209 51.82 38.42 -22.13
C GLY A 209 52.06 38.10 -23.59
N ARG A 210 52.06 39.17 -24.39
CA ARG A 210 52.47 39.32 -25.81
C ARG A 210 51.32 39.08 -26.81
N ARG A 211 51.08 39.93 -27.81
CA ARG A 211 51.87 41.00 -28.46
C ARG A 211 50.99 41.75 -29.48
N ALA A 212 51.46 42.93 -29.88
CA ALA A 212 51.36 43.60 -31.20
C ALA A 212 50.57 44.92 -31.23
N GLY A 213 51.25 45.99 -31.64
CA GLY A 213 50.73 47.34 -31.86
C GLY A 213 51.59 48.39 -31.21
#